data_AF-A0A1G4J3V7-F1
#
_entry.id   AF-A0A1G4J3V7-F1
#
_cell.length_a   1.000
_cell.length_b   1.000
_cell.length_c   1.000
_cell.angle_alpha   90.00
_cell.angle_beta   90.00
_cell.angle_gamma   90.00
#
_symmetry.space_group_name_H-M   'P 1'
#
loop_
_entity.id
_entity.type
_entity.pdbx_description
1 polymer ?
#
loop_
_entity_poly.entity_id
_entity_poly.type
_entity_poly.pdbx_seq_one_letter_code
_entity_poly.pdbx_strand_id
1 'polypeptide(L)'
;MAEEIKNTSTEQAAPKPPTSAVFSMFGGKKAEKNEVEKTEDKEKEETTNTEEKKADEEAPESPDVHFEPVVTLEKVDVKTMEEDEDVLFKVRAKLFRFDGEAKEWKERGTGDVKFLQNKETKKVRILMRRDKTLKVCANHFISPDYVLKPNVGSDRSWVYSCTADVAEGPAEAFTFAIRFGNKENADKFKAEFEKAQALNK
;
A
#
# COMPACT_ATOMS: atom_id res chain seq x y z
N MET A 1 -57.83 -28.00 23.78
CA MET A 1 -56.66 -27.93 24.67
C MET A 1 -55.45 -27.90 23.76
N ALA A 2 -54.77 -26.75 23.71
CA ALA A 2 -53.61 -26.54 22.84
C ALA A 2 -52.35 -26.91 23.61
N GLU A 3 -51.48 -27.73 23.02
CA GLU A 3 -50.16 -28.04 23.57
C GLU A 3 -49.11 -27.15 22.89
N GLU A 4 -48.29 -26.52 23.74
CA GLU A 4 -47.27 -25.53 23.41
C GLU A 4 -46.03 -26.17 22.75
N ILE A 5 -45.59 -25.57 21.64
CA ILE A 5 -44.29 -25.86 21.03
C ILE A 5 -43.25 -24.94 21.69
N LYS A 6 -42.31 -25.52 22.45
CA LYS A 6 -41.13 -24.84 22.99
C LYS A 6 -40.17 -24.47 21.86
N ASN A 7 -39.96 -23.18 21.66
CA ASN A 7 -39.00 -22.62 20.72
C ASN A 7 -37.70 -22.31 21.48
N THR A 8 -36.61 -23.02 21.19
CA THR A 8 -35.26 -22.70 21.71
C THR A 8 -34.53 -21.79 20.74
N SER A 9 -34.32 -20.52 21.14
CA SER A 9 -33.47 -19.56 20.44
C SER A 9 -32.03 -19.65 20.97
N THR A 10 -31.07 -20.01 20.12
CA THR A 10 -29.64 -19.82 20.37
C THR A 10 -29.20 -18.49 19.75
N GLU A 11 -28.87 -17.53 20.61
CA GLU A 11 -28.35 -16.21 20.27
C GLU A 11 -26.84 -16.33 19.94
N GLN A 12 -26.45 -16.12 18.67
CA GLN A 12 -25.05 -16.02 18.28
C GLN A 12 -24.55 -14.59 18.53
N ALA A 13 -23.58 -14.45 19.44
CA ALA A 13 -22.94 -13.19 19.75
C ALA A 13 -22.02 -12.72 18.61
N ALA A 14 -22.19 -11.47 18.16
CA ALA A 14 -21.31 -10.82 17.19
C ALA A 14 -19.89 -10.58 17.75
N PRO A 15 -18.81 -10.78 16.97
CA PRO A 15 -17.44 -10.60 17.44
C PRO A 15 -17.11 -9.11 17.62
N LYS A 16 -16.57 -8.75 18.80
CA LYS A 16 -16.10 -7.40 19.14
C LYS A 16 -14.73 -7.13 18.49
N PRO A 17 -14.44 -5.88 18.06
CA PRO A 17 -13.17 -5.55 17.42
C PRO A 17 -12.00 -5.59 18.42
N PRO A 18 -10.79 -6.07 18.01
CA PRO A 18 -9.63 -6.14 18.88
C PRO A 18 -9.01 -4.75 19.15
N THR A 19 -8.56 -4.56 20.38
CA THR A 19 -7.89 -3.34 20.87
C THR A 19 -6.45 -3.22 20.36
N SER A 20 -6.07 -2.00 19.98
CA SER A 20 -4.89 -1.63 19.19
C SER A 20 -3.62 -1.40 20.03
N ALA A 21 -2.78 -2.43 20.17
CA ALA A 21 -1.50 -2.31 20.88
C ALA A 21 -0.33 -3.00 20.15
N VAL A 22 -0.16 -2.77 18.83
CA VAL A 22 0.89 -3.47 18.05
C VAL A 22 1.80 -2.56 17.18
N PHE A 23 1.78 -1.25 17.36
CA PHE A 23 2.50 -0.32 16.45
C PHE A 23 3.90 0.15 16.90
N SER A 24 4.65 -0.65 17.66
CA SER A 24 5.90 -0.16 18.31
C SER A 24 7.24 -0.62 17.72
N MET A 25 7.32 -1.15 16.48
CA MET A 25 8.62 -1.60 15.92
C MET A 25 8.92 -1.13 14.49
N PHE A 26 9.08 0.18 14.28
CA PHE A 26 9.78 0.68 13.09
C PHE A 26 10.46 2.03 13.38
N GLY A 27 11.61 1.99 14.04
CA GLY A 27 12.46 3.14 14.31
C GLY A 27 13.93 2.71 14.37
N GLY A 28 14.62 2.79 13.22
CA GLY A 28 16.03 2.43 13.09
C GLY A 28 16.93 3.37 13.91
N LYS A 29 17.77 2.78 14.76
CA LYS A 29 18.82 3.47 15.50
C LYS A 29 20.14 3.35 14.73
N LYS A 30 20.73 4.50 14.38
CA LYS A 30 22.08 4.64 13.80
C LYS A 30 23.12 3.98 14.71
N ALA A 31 24.04 3.23 14.12
CA ALA A 31 25.25 2.74 14.78
C ALA A 31 26.42 3.72 14.54
N GLU A 32 27.09 4.13 15.61
CA GLU A 32 28.35 4.88 15.60
C GLU A 32 29.55 3.93 15.43
N LYS A 33 30.55 4.35 14.65
CA LYS A 33 31.87 3.71 14.51
C LYS A 33 32.81 4.27 15.58
N ASN A 34 33.55 3.40 16.28
CA ASN A 34 34.73 3.76 17.05
C ASN A 34 36.00 3.31 16.31
N GLU A 35 36.94 4.25 16.19
CA GLU A 35 38.31 4.11 15.70
C GLU A 35 39.23 3.54 16.80
N VAL A 36 40.29 2.82 16.43
CA VAL A 36 41.46 2.54 17.29
C VAL A 36 42.75 2.68 16.47
N GLU A 37 43.76 3.17 17.19
CA GLU A 37 44.98 3.89 16.82
C GLU A 37 46.12 3.13 16.12
N LYS A 38 47.02 3.97 15.58
CA LYS A 38 48.36 3.73 15.04
C LYS A 38 49.34 3.10 16.05
N THR A 39 50.28 2.33 15.52
CA THR A 39 51.68 2.31 16.01
C THR A 39 52.63 2.47 14.82
N GLU A 40 53.61 3.36 14.99
CA GLU A 40 54.68 3.69 14.06
C GLU A 40 55.92 2.83 14.37
N ASP A 41 56.67 2.42 13.35
CA ASP A 41 58.12 2.24 13.45
C ASP A 41 58.77 2.59 12.09
N LYS A 42 59.81 3.42 12.15
CA LYS A 42 60.64 3.89 11.02
C LYS A 42 61.86 2.99 10.89
N GLU A 43 62.26 2.62 9.67
CA GLU A 43 63.52 3.09 9.07
C GLU A 43 63.78 2.54 7.65
N LYS A 44 64.38 3.45 6.85
CA LYS A 44 65.31 3.30 5.72
C LYS A 44 64.78 3.21 4.29
N GLU A 45 65.07 4.31 3.59
CA GLU A 45 65.13 4.50 2.14
C GLU A 45 66.11 3.52 1.49
N GLU A 46 65.66 2.88 0.41
CA GLU A 46 66.51 2.59 -0.74
C GLU A 46 65.69 2.76 -2.02
N THR A 47 66.17 3.68 -2.85
CA THR A 47 65.60 4.06 -4.15
C THR A 47 65.70 2.92 -5.16
N THR A 48 64.57 2.43 -5.66
CA THR A 48 64.48 1.78 -6.97
C THR A 48 63.26 2.30 -7.72
N ASN A 49 63.53 3.12 -8.74
CA ASN A 49 62.57 3.51 -9.76
C ASN A 49 62.08 2.24 -10.47
N THR A 50 60.84 1.86 -10.21
CA THR A 50 60.13 0.89 -11.06
C THR A 50 58.77 1.49 -11.36
N GLU A 51 58.59 1.92 -12.61
CA GLU A 51 57.33 2.43 -13.13
C GLU A 51 56.25 1.35 -13.00
N GLU A 52 55.39 1.47 -11.99
CA GLU A 52 54.15 0.72 -11.92
C GLU A 52 53.20 1.26 -13.00
N LYS A 53 53.29 0.64 -14.19
CA LYS A 53 52.17 0.65 -15.14
C LYS A 53 50.98 0.00 -14.45
N LYS A 54 50.07 0.82 -13.91
CA LYS A 54 48.68 0.41 -13.70
C LYS A 54 48.12 0.01 -15.07
N ALA A 55 48.20 -1.28 -15.37
CA ALA A 55 47.32 -1.87 -16.35
C ALA A 55 45.92 -1.77 -15.76
N ASP A 56 45.15 -0.83 -16.31
CA ASP A 56 43.70 -0.84 -16.19
C ASP A 56 43.24 -2.11 -16.91
N GLU A 57 43.16 -3.23 -16.17
CA GLU A 57 42.49 -4.43 -16.65
C GLU A 57 41.00 -4.11 -16.72
N GLU A 58 40.63 -3.51 -17.86
CA GLU A 58 39.26 -3.35 -18.30
C GLU A 58 38.61 -4.73 -18.26
N ALA A 59 37.64 -4.90 -17.35
CA ALA A 59 36.90 -6.15 -17.24
C ALA A 59 36.33 -6.48 -18.63
N PRO A 60 36.50 -7.72 -19.13
CA PRO A 60 36.08 -8.07 -20.47
C PRO A 60 34.60 -7.75 -20.64
N GLU A 61 34.26 -7.02 -21.71
CA GLU A 61 32.87 -6.71 -22.05
C GLU A 61 32.06 -8.00 -22.06
N SER A 62 30.92 -8.01 -21.35
CA SER A 62 30.01 -9.14 -21.38
C SER A 62 29.53 -9.36 -22.82
N PRO A 63 29.54 -10.60 -23.32
CA PRO A 63 29.11 -10.88 -24.69
C PRO A 63 27.68 -10.39 -24.90
N ASP A 64 27.45 -9.67 -26.01
CA ASP A 64 26.12 -9.22 -26.42
C ASP A 64 25.33 -10.43 -26.92
N VAL A 65 24.52 -11.02 -26.03
CA VAL A 65 23.72 -12.20 -26.34
C VAL A 65 22.38 -11.78 -26.93
N HIS A 66 22.26 -11.93 -28.25
CA HIS A 66 21.00 -11.76 -28.98
C HIS A 66 20.09 -12.99 -28.81
N PHE A 67 18.81 -12.77 -28.56
CA PHE A 67 17.80 -13.82 -28.47
C PHE A 67 16.69 -13.58 -29.50
N GLU A 68 16.40 -14.60 -30.32
CA GLU A 68 15.22 -14.57 -31.18
C GLU A 68 13.93 -14.68 -30.34
N PRO A 69 12.95 -13.77 -30.53
CA PRO A 69 11.70 -13.82 -29.79
C PRO A 69 10.93 -15.12 -30.03
N VAL A 70 10.55 -15.81 -28.95
CA VAL A 70 9.74 -17.03 -29.03
C VAL A 70 8.31 -16.73 -29.51
N VAL A 71 7.81 -15.53 -29.23
CA VAL A 71 6.45 -15.09 -29.56
C VAL A 71 6.47 -13.64 -30.00
N THR A 72 5.72 -13.35 -31.07
CA THR A 72 5.38 -11.98 -31.50
C THR A 72 4.02 -11.62 -30.94
N LEU A 73 3.93 -10.51 -30.20
CA LEU A 73 2.68 -9.98 -29.68
C LEU A 73 2.23 -8.78 -30.50
N GLU A 74 0.95 -8.76 -30.86
CA GLU A 74 0.35 -7.57 -31.45
C GLU A 74 0.10 -6.52 -30.36
N LYS A 75 0.23 -5.25 -30.73
CA LYS A 75 -0.10 -4.16 -29.83
C LYS A 75 -1.61 -4.12 -29.61
N VAL A 76 -2.03 -4.27 -28.36
CA VAL A 76 -3.44 -4.17 -27.96
C VAL A 76 -3.73 -2.77 -27.43
N ASP A 77 -4.86 -2.20 -27.84
CA ASP A 77 -5.39 -0.98 -27.22
C ASP A 77 -6.00 -1.32 -25.85
N VAL A 78 -5.47 -0.72 -24.79
CA VAL A 78 -5.85 -1.04 -23.42
C VAL A 78 -6.68 0.11 -22.85
N LYS A 79 -7.94 -0.19 -22.51
CA LYS A 79 -8.81 0.74 -21.79
C LYS A 79 -8.64 0.60 -20.29
N THR A 80 -8.71 1.72 -19.58
CA THR A 80 -8.60 1.75 -18.11
C THR A 80 -9.91 1.40 -17.41
N MET A 81 -11.03 1.58 -18.11
CA MET A 81 -12.40 1.53 -17.58
C MET A 81 -12.65 2.63 -16.54
N GLU A 82 -12.00 3.79 -16.73
CA GLU A 82 -12.12 5.03 -15.94
C GLU A 82 -12.55 6.21 -16.83
N GLU A 83 -12.74 6.00 -18.14
CA GLU A 83 -12.98 7.05 -19.15
C GLU A 83 -14.32 7.80 -18.95
N ASP A 84 -15.31 7.10 -18.40
CA ASP A 84 -16.65 7.63 -18.11
C ASP A 84 -16.77 8.16 -16.67
N GLU A 85 -15.64 8.46 -16.01
CA GLU A 85 -15.61 8.95 -14.64
C GLU A 85 -14.80 10.25 -14.51
N ASP A 86 -15.25 11.12 -13.60
CA ASP A 86 -14.57 12.34 -13.23
C ASP A 86 -13.75 12.13 -11.95
N VAL A 87 -12.51 12.62 -11.95
CA VAL A 87 -11.62 12.54 -10.76
C VAL A 87 -11.99 13.66 -9.81
N LEU A 88 -12.69 13.34 -8.72
CA LEU A 88 -13.07 14.32 -7.69
C LEU A 88 -11.91 14.62 -6.73
N PHE A 89 -11.09 13.60 -6.45
CA PHE A 89 -9.99 13.69 -5.52
C PHE A 89 -8.88 12.73 -5.91
N LYS A 90 -7.62 13.13 -5.68
CA LYS A 90 -6.43 12.30 -5.88
C LYS A 90 -5.39 12.64 -4.84
N VAL A 91 -4.86 11.63 -4.14
CA VAL A 91 -3.75 11.81 -3.20
C VAL A 91 -2.89 10.56 -3.13
N ARG A 92 -1.61 10.74 -2.82
CA ARG A 92 -0.66 9.67 -2.58
C ARG A 92 -0.96 8.99 -1.24
N ALA A 93 -1.05 7.66 -1.22
CA ALA A 93 -1.31 6.90 -0.01
C ALA A 93 -0.62 5.53 0.01
N LYS A 94 -0.59 4.92 1.20
CA LYS A 94 -0.29 3.50 1.41
C LYS A 94 -1.50 2.82 2.05
N LEU A 95 -1.97 1.75 1.43
CA LEU A 95 -3.12 0.96 1.86
C LEU A 95 -2.67 -0.35 2.51
N PHE A 96 -3.32 -0.71 3.60
CA PHE A 96 -3.15 -1.95 4.33
C PHE A 96 -4.49 -2.66 4.46
N ARG A 97 -4.45 -3.99 4.51
CA ARG A 97 -5.57 -4.82 4.96
C ARG A 97 -5.24 -5.45 6.30
N PHE A 98 -6.24 -5.57 7.17
CA PHE A 98 -6.10 -6.35 8.39
C PHE A 98 -6.23 -7.84 8.06
N ASP A 99 -5.30 -8.64 8.57
CA ASP A 99 -5.37 -10.09 8.54
C ASP A 99 -5.97 -10.58 9.86
N GLY A 100 -7.18 -11.14 9.82
CA GLY A 100 -7.91 -11.54 11.02
C GLY A 100 -7.30 -12.74 11.75
N GLU A 101 -6.64 -13.65 11.01
CA GLU A 101 -6.03 -14.85 11.57
C GLU A 101 -4.71 -14.52 12.24
N ALA A 102 -3.83 -13.81 11.53
CA ALA A 102 -2.53 -13.39 12.03
C ALA A 102 -2.62 -12.17 12.99
N LYS A 103 -3.78 -11.51 13.05
CA LYS A 103 -4.03 -10.29 13.83
C LYS A 103 -3.03 -9.17 13.55
N GLU A 104 -2.69 -8.99 12.28
CA GLU A 104 -1.67 -8.02 11.84
C GLU A 104 -2.13 -7.20 10.63
N TRP A 105 -1.45 -6.07 10.39
CA TRP A 105 -1.65 -5.27 9.19
C TRP A 105 -0.70 -5.71 8.09
N LYS A 106 -1.25 -6.10 6.93
CA LYS A 106 -0.48 -6.43 5.72
C LYS A 106 -0.59 -5.30 4.72
N GLU A 107 0.55 -4.86 4.18
CA GLU A 107 0.55 -3.87 3.10
C GLU A 107 -0.16 -4.45 1.88
N ARG A 108 -1.15 -3.71 1.36
CA ARG A 108 -1.91 -4.07 0.17
C ARG A 108 -1.39 -3.34 -1.05
N GLY A 109 -0.98 -2.08 -0.92
CA GLY A 109 -0.38 -1.31 -2.01
C GLY A 109 0.01 0.11 -1.65
N THR A 110 0.93 0.67 -2.44
CA THR A 110 1.35 2.08 -2.38
C THR A 110 1.13 2.71 -3.75
N GLY A 111 0.52 3.89 -3.79
CA GLY A 111 0.17 4.57 -5.04
C GLY A 111 -0.79 5.75 -4.84
N ASP A 112 -1.36 6.23 -5.94
CA ASP A 112 -2.39 7.26 -5.91
C ASP A 112 -3.76 6.62 -5.65
N VAL A 113 -4.43 7.07 -4.59
CA VAL A 113 -5.86 6.80 -4.39
C VAL A 113 -6.66 7.91 -5.06
N LYS A 114 -7.67 7.52 -5.84
CA LYS A 114 -8.60 8.42 -6.53
C LYS A 114 -10.02 8.19 -6.02
N PHE A 115 -10.80 9.26 -5.96
CA PHE A 115 -12.27 9.19 -5.93
C PHE A 115 -12.78 9.50 -7.33
N LEU A 116 -13.48 8.54 -7.92
CA LEU A 116 -13.97 8.60 -9.28
C LEU A 116 -15.49 8.63 -9.25
N GLN A 117 -16.09 9.66 -9.86
CA GLN A 117 -17.53 9.76 -10.01
C GLN A 117 -17.94 9.38 -11.42
N ASN A 118 -18.79 8.37 -11.56
CA ASN A 118 -19.34 8.01 -12.85
C ASN A 118 -20.26 9.11 -13.41
N LYS A 119 -20.04 9.48 -14.68
CA LYS A 119 -20.71 10.61 -15.33
C LYS A 119 -22.22 10.41 -15.47
N GLU A 120 -22.70 9.17 -15.58
CA GLU A 120 -24.11 8.83 -15.75
C GLU A 120 -24.81 8.59 -14.41
N THR A 121 -24.34 7.60 -13.65
CA THR A 121 -24.97 7.15 -12.39
C THR A 121 -24.68 8.09 -11.21
N LYS A 122 -23.70 8.99 -11.35
CA LYS A 122 -23.19 9.89 -10.31
C LYS A 122 -22.64 9.19 -9.07
N LYS A 123 -22.52 7.86 -9.09
CA LYS A 123 -21.91 7.08 -8.01
C LYS A 123 -20.40 7.29 -7.96
N VAL A 124 -19.88 7.39 -6.75
CA VAL A 124 -18.46 7.64 -6.46
C VAL A 124 -17.81 6.38 -5.91
N ARG A 125 -16.70 5.96 -6.52
CA ARG A 125 -15.88 4.85 -6.04
C ARG A 125 -14.47 5.29 -5.65
N ILE A 126 -13.85 4.51 -4.77
CA ILE A 126 -12.41 4.52 -4.57
C ILE A 126 -11.78 3.63 -5.63
N LEU A 127 -10.73 4.15 -6.27
CA LEU A 127 -9.82 3.33 -7.08
C LEU A 127 -8.37 3.67 -6.70
N MET A 128 -7.58 2.65 -6.40
CA MET A 128 -6.16 2.80 -6.09
C MET A 128 -5.35 1.77 -6.87
N ARG A 129 -4.24 2.21 -7.48
CA ARG A 129 -3.32 1.35 -8.23
C ARG A 129 -1.93 1.39 -7.60
N ARG A 130 -1.24 0.25 -7.59
CA ARG A 130 0.14 0.13 -7.14
C ARG A 130 1.08 0.81 -8.12
N ASP A 131 2.12 1.45 -7.61
CA ASP A 131 3.18 1.99 -8.47
C ASP A 131 3.83 0.91 -9.33
N LYS A 132 4.31 1.33 -10.51
CA LYS A 132 5.07 0.55 -11.49
C LYS A 132 4.27 -0.57 -12.16
N THR A 133 3.61 -1.42 -11.36
CA THR A 133 2.79 -2.53 -11.84
C THR A 133 1.39 -2.10 -12.30
N LEU A 134 0.90 -0.95 -11.83
CA LEU A 134 -0.43 -0.40 -12.13
C LEU A 134 -1.61 -1.34 -11.75
N LYS A 135 -1.33 -2.42 -11.02
CA LYS A 135 -2.33 -3.36 -10.49
C LYS A 135 -3.22 -2.64 -9.50
N VAL A 136 -4.53 -2.86 -9.62
CA VAL A 136 -5.52 -2.34 -8.67
C VAL A 136 -5.29 -2.96 -7.29
N CYS A 137 -5.34 -2.14 -6.24
CA CYS A 137 -5.23 -2.57 -4.84
C CYS A 137 -6.40 -2.07 -3.97
N ALA A 138 -7.29 -1.26 -4.51
CA ALA A 138 -8.63 -0.99 -3.96
C ALA A 138 -9.57 -0.60 -5.11
N ASN A 139 -10.77 -1.14 -5.10
CA ASN A 139 -11.86 -0.80 -6.02
C ASN A 139 -13.19 -1.13 -5.34
N HIS A 140 -13.86 -0.10 -4.80
CA HIS A 140 -15.16 -0.23 -4.14
C HIS A 140 -15.89 1.11 -4.10
N PHE A 141 -17.22 1.07 -4.02
CA PHE A 141 -18.01 2.28 -3.79
C PHE A 141 -17.78 2.87 -2.41
N ILE A 142 -17.83 4.20 -2.32
CA ILE A 142 -17.81 4.91 -1.04
C ILE A 142 -19.22 4.81 -0.43
N SER A 143 -19.48 3.76 0.36
CA SER A 143 -20.79 3.57 0.97
C SER A 143 -21.10 4.67 2.00
N PRO A 144 -22.33 5.19 2.07
CA PRO A 144 -22.77 6.10 3.13
C PRO A 144 -22.59 5.53 4.56
N ASP A 145 -22.51 4.21 4.70
CA ASP A 145 -22.40 3.52 5.99
C ASP A 145 -20.96 3.34 6.49
N TYR A 146 -19.96 3.60 5.64
CA TYR A 146 -18.56 3.45 6.04
C TYR A 146 -18.15 4.57 7.00
N VAL A 147 -17.40 4.22 8.04
CA VAL A 147 -16.95 5.19 9.05
C VAL A 147 -15.43 5.19 9.13
N LEU A 148 -14.81 6.29 8.74
CA LEU A 148 -13.37 6.52 8.92
C LEU A 148 -13.07 6.76 10.40
N LYS A 149 -12.37 5.81 11.03
CA LYS A 149 -11.91 5.89 12.41
C LYS A 149 -10.41 6.19 12.48
N PRO A 150 -9.95 7.02 13.43
CA PRO A 150 -8.53 7.28 13.61
C PRO A 150 -7.80 5.99 13.98
N ASN A 151 -6.58 5.81 13.46
CA ASN A 151 -5.72 4.70 13.87
C ASN A 151 -4.90 5.08 15.11
N VAL A 152 -4.81 4.21 16.11
CA VAL A 152 -4.01 4.48 17.32
C VAL A 152 -2.53 4.58 16.94
N GLY A 153 -1.88 5.64 17.40
CA GLY A 153 -0.47 5.92 17.12
C GLY A 153 -0.21 6.54 15.74
N SER A 154 -1.23 6.96 15.00
CA SER A 154 -1.06 7.73 13.76
C SER A 154 -2.08 8.85 13.62
N ASP A 155 -1.59 10.06 13.42
CA ASP A 155 -2.36 11.27 13.09
C ASP A 155 -2.69 11.40 11.60
N ARG A 156 -2.14 10.49 10.78
CA ARG A 156 -2.19 10.53 9.31
C ARG A 156 -2.72 9.24 8.70
N SER A 157 -3.55 8.51 9.44
CA SER A 157 -4.15 7.25 9.00
C SER A 157 -5.61 7.12 9.39
N TRP A 158 -6.41 6.54 8.51
CA TRP A 158 -7.81 6.18 8.76
C TRP A 158 -8.01 4.68 8.62
N VAL A 159 -8.90 4.11 9.46
CA VAL A 159 -9.33 2.72 9.42
C VAL A 159 -10.83 2.67 9.11
N TYR A 160 -11.24 1.76 8.22
CA TYR A 160 -12.66 1.54 7.92
C TYR A 160 -12.90 0.11 7.44
N SER A 161 -14.13 -0.37 7.62
CA SER A 161 -14.57 -1.67 7.09
C SER A 161 -15.24 -1.47 5.73
N CYS A 162 -14.70 -2.12 4.72
CA CYS A 162 -15.28 -2.23 3.38
C CYS A 162 -15.93 -3.61 3.25
N THR A 163 -17.12 -3.67 2.67
CA THR A 163 -17.92 -4.90 2.56
C THR A 163 -17.82 -5.57 1.19
N ALA A 164 -17.36 -4.84 0.17
CA ALA A 164 -17.37 -5.32 -1.22
C ALA A 164 -16.26 -4.65 -2.05
N ASP A 165 -15.00 -4.99 -1.76
CA ASP A 165 -13.86 -4.61 -2.61
C ASP A 165 -13.63 -5.67 -3.70
N VAL A 166 -13.44 -5.22 -4.94
CA VAL A 166 -13.27 -6.08 -6.12
C VAL A 166 -11.88 -5.95 -6.74
N ALA A 167 -10.86 -5.52 -5.98
CA ALA A 167 -9.52 -5.29 -6.54
C ALA A 167 -8.83 -6.57 -7.02
N GLU A 168 -9.14 -7.72 -6.40
CA GLU A 168 -8.46 -9.01 -6.65
C GLU A 168 -9.41 -10.08 -7.20
N GLY A 169 -10.62 -9.70 -7.62
CA GLY A 169 -11.61 -10.62 -8.20
C GLY A 169 -13.04 -10.34 -7.71
N PRO A 170 -13.79 -11.37 -7.28
CA PRO A 170 -15.11 -11.20 -6.68
C PRO A 170 -15.11 -10.25 -5.48
N ALA A 171 -16.30 -9.75 -5.12
CA ALA A 171 -16.45 -8.86 -3.98
C ALA A 171 -16.06 -9.56 -2.66
N GLU A 172 -15.14 -8.94 -1.93
CA GLU A 172 -14.67 -9.42 -0.63
C GLU A 172 -14.71 -8.30 0.42
N ALA A 173 -14.97 -8.65 1.68
CA ALA A 173 -14.97 -7.73 2.80
C ALA A 173 -13.57 -7.60 3.42
N PHE A 174 -13.16 -6.36 3.70
CA PHE A 174 -11.87 -6.06 4.33
C PHE A 174 -12.02 -5.00 5.41
N THR A 175 -11.16 -5.08 6.43
CA THR A 175 -10.86 -3.90 7.24
C THR A 175 -9.61 -3.26 6.69
N PHE A 176 -9.74 -2.05 6.14
CA PHE A 176 -8.65 -1.31 5.55
C PHE A 176 -8.08 -0.28 6.53
N ALA A 177 -6.78 -0.06 6.45
CA ALA A 177 -6.14 1.14 6.94
C ALA A 177 -5.46 1.87 5.78
N ILE A 178 -5.65 3.17 5.67
CA ILE A 178 -5.02 4.00 4.65
C ILE A 178 -4.21 5.10 5.32
N ARG A 179 -2.93 5.22 4.94
CA ARG A 179 -1.97 6.16 5.53
C ARG A 179 -1.45 7.15 4.49
N PHE A 180 -1.32 8.41 4.90
CA PHE A 180 -0.91 9.51 4.05
C PHE A 180 0.46 10.06 4.44
N GLY A 181 1.03 10.90 3.57
CA GLY A 181 2.35 11.51 3.81
C GLY A 181 2.39 12.39 5.06
N ASN A 182 1.31 13.10 5.35
CA ASN A 182 1.17 14.03 6.46
C ASN A 182 -0.30 14.09 6.95
N LYS A 183 -0.54 14.81 8.05
CA LYS A 183 -1.85 14.96 8.67
C LYS A 183 -2.82 15.74 7.77
N GLU A 184 -2.33 16.76 7.07
CA GLU A 184 -3.14 17.62 6.20
C GLU A 184 -3.78 16.80 5.06
N ASN A 185 -3.03 15.88 4.47
CA ASN A 185 -3.56 14.99 3.45
C ASN A 185 -4.57 13.98 4.01
N ALA A 186 -4.36 13.51 5.24
CA ALA A 186 -5.31 12.61 5.90
C ALA A 186 -6.63 13.33 6.21
N ASP A 187 -6.57 14.56 6.73
CA ASP A 187 -7.75 15.38 7.01
C ASP A 187 -8.50 15.70 5.70
N LYS A 188 -7.77 16.07 4.64
CA LYS A 188 -8.37 16.31 3.31
C LYS A 188 -9.02 15.06 2.74
N PHE A 189 -8.38 13.89 2.86
CA PHE A 189 -8.99 12.62 2.45
C PHE A 189 -10.30 12.38 3.17
N LYS A 190 -10.36 12.57 4.49
CA LYS A 190 -11.59 12.39 5.28
C LYS A 190 -12.69 13.34 4.83
N ALA A 191 -12.37 14.62 4.65
CA ALA A 191 -13.33 15.61 4.18
C ALA A 191 -13.91 15.25 2.80
N GLU A 192 -13.07 14.85 1.84
CA GLU A 192 -13.54 14.43 0.51
C GLU A 192 -14.30 13.09 0.56
N PHE A 193 -13.94 12.18 1.48
CA PHE A 193 -14.63 10.90 1.63
C PHE A 193 -16.06 11.14 2.12
N GLU A 194 -16.24 11.99 3.13
CA GLU A 194 -17.55 12.35 3.67
C GLU A 194 -18.41 13.12 2.65
N LYS A 195 -17.80 13.96 1.81
CA LYS A 195 -18.50 14.57 0.66
C LYS A 195 -18.96 13.54 -0.35
N ALA A 196 -18.08 12.59 -0.71
CA ALA A 196 -18.43 11.51 -1.63
C ALA A 196 -19.53 10.59 -1.07
N GLN A 197 -19.55 10.34 0.24
CA GLN A 197 -20.66 9.64 0.90
C GLN A 197 -21.98 10.39 0.71
N ALA A 198 -21.99 11.71 0.86
CA ALA A 198 -23.19 12.51 0.63
C ALA A 198 -23.70 12.43 -0.82
N LEU A 199 -22.79 12.32 -1.80
CA LEU A 199 -23.14 12.11 -3.22
C LEU A 199 -23.69 10.71 -3.49
N ASN A 200 -23.31 9.71 -2.68
CA ASN A 200 -23.71 8.32 -2.84
C ASN A 200 -24.98 7.92 -2.10
N LYS A 201 -25.53 8.81 -1.27
CA LYS A 201 -26.82 8.63 -0.60
C LYS A 201 -27.99 8.48 -1.59
#